data_AF-A0A8H5FUB6-F1
#
_entry.id   AF-A0A8H5FUB6-F1
#
_cell.length_a   1.000
_cell.length_b   1.000
_cell.length_c   1.000
_cell.angle_alpha   90.00
_cell.angle_beta   90.00
_cell.angle_gamma   90.00
#
_symmetry.space_group_name_H-M   'P 1'
#
loop_
_entity.id
_entity.type
_entity.pdbx_description
1 polymer ?
#
loop_
_entity_poly.entity_id
_entity_poly.type
_entity_poly.pdbx_seq_one_letter_code
_entity_poly.pdbx_strand_id
1 'polypeptide(L)'
;MLNIDQSRCDAIILSSLHGINHFPLPKLSLKQVEELHLNLLSSLEASNVRVDHNGEHKSIQLARGKQRGDQFKSVLAELWSKVVQPVLSEIEDMLHDSAEDHLPHITCSKDPSDNIKLSDFAVSSYTTMLSAMLNSGHQIKQDPREKPKVLIVSQPATLGLNPLPGTEKEATAIQAYTSLEGSLHLMHHNAIVDTVKNEMNKYEIIHLTCHGIQDTKNPLDSAFTLYDGRLKLHDLMKLSLENAELAFLSAMRTSLKNPCILQLVCLP
;
A
#
# COMPACT_ATOMS: atom_id res chain seq x y z
N MET A 1 -3.21 -15.90 0.03
CA MET A 1 -3.98 -15.63 -1.21
C MET A 1 -5.32 -16.37 -1.14
N LEU A 2 -6.39 -15.90 -1.79
CA LEU A 2 -7.68 -16.58 -1.80
C LEU A 2 -8.00 -17.08 -3.21
N ASN A 3 -8.40 -18.33 -3.33
CA ASN A 3 -8.90 -18.94 -4.55
C ASN A 3 -10.40 -19.22 -4.38
N ILE A 4 -11.22 -18.65 -5.25
CA ILE A 4 -12.69 -18.76 -5.17
C ILE A 4 -13.18 -19.48 -6.43
N ASP A 5 -13.75 -20.67 -6.25
CA ASP A 5 -14.33 -21.47 -7.34
C ASP A 5 -15.74 -21.96 -6.96
N GLN A 6 -16.51 -22.39 -7.97
CA GLN A 6 -17.85 -22.95 -7.76
C GLN A 6 -17.83 -24.24 -6.92
N SER A 7 -16.78 -25.05 -7.07
CA SER A 7 -16.66 -26.33 -6.36
C SER A 7 -16.14 -26.17 -4.92
N ARG A 8 -15.19 -25.26 -4.71
CA ARG A 8 -14.62 -24.96 -3.40
C ARG A 8 -13.95 -23.58 -3.36
N CYS A 9 -13.84 -23.03 -2.16
CA CYS A 9 -13.01 -21.86 -1.90
C CYS A 9 -11.83 -22.30 -1.02
N ASP A 10 -10.63 -21.79 -1.31
CA ASP A 10 -9.42 -22.13 -0.58
C ASP A 10 -8.62 -20.87 -0.23
N ALA A 11 -8.00 -20.85 0.95
CA ALA A 11 -6.87 -19.98 1.23
C ALA A 11 -5.56 -20.69 0.86
N ILE A 12 -4.70 -19.99 0.15
CA ILE A 12 -3.34 -20.45 -0.17
C ILE A 12 -2.39 -19.72 0.75
N ILE A 13 -1.72 -20.49 1.61
CA ILE A 13 -0.74 -20.03 2.59
C ILE A 13 0.63 -20.39 2.05
N LEU A 14 1.52 -19.41 2.02
CA LEU A 14 2.91 -19.56 1.58
C LEU A 14 3.81 -19.37 2.79
N SER A 15 4.58 -20.39 3.13
CA SER A 15 5.53 -20.40 4.24
C SER A 15 6.91 -20.76 3.72
N SER A 16 7.94 -20.08 4.22
CA SER A 16 9.35 -20.43 3.92
C SER A 16 9.72 -21.82 4.46
N LEU A 17 9.10 -22.26 5.56
CA LEU A 17 9.37 -23.53 6.23
C LEU A 17 8.53 -24.69 5.67
N HIS A 18 7.27 -24.42 5.34
CA HIS A 18 6.29 -25.47 4.99
C HIS A 18 5.88 -25.46 3.52
N GLY A 19 6.40 -24.54 2.71
CA GLY A 19 6.08 -24.43 1.29
C GLY A 19 4.67 -23.88 1.04
N ILE A 20 3.94 -24.49 0.10
CA ILE A 20 2.60 -24.07 -0.30
C ILE A 20 1.55 -24.97 0.38
N ASN A 21 0.76 -24.38 1.27
CA ASN A 21 -0.34 -25.05 1.93
C ASN A 21 -1.68 -24.53 1.42
N HIS A 22 -2.59 -25.46 1.15
CA HIS A 22 -3.95 -25.18 0.76
C HIS A 22 -4.87 -25.42 1.95
N PHE A 23 -5.59 -24.39 2.37
CA PHE A 23 -6.54 -24.43 3.46
C PHE A 23 -7.97 -24.24 2.93
N PRO A 24 -8.81 -25.28 2.93
CA PRO A 24 -10.20 -25.18 2.47
C PRO A 24 -11.02 -24.21 3.33
N LEU A 25 -11.84 -23.40 2.68
CA LEU A 25 -12.78 -22.47 3.31
C LEU A 25 -14.23 -22.94 3.08
N PRO A 26 -14.69 -24.01 3.76
CA PRO A 26 -15.98 -24.64 3.46
C PRO A 26 -17.19 -23.74 3.78
N LYS A 27 -17.00 -22.71 4.59
CA LYS A 27 -18.04 -21.72 4.95
C LYS A 27 -18.18 -20.60 3.91
N LEU A 28 -17.33 -20.60 2.88
CA LEU A 28 -17.31 -19.60 1.81
C LEU A 28 -17.72 -20.25 0.49
N SER A 29 -18.51 -19.54 -0.30
CA SER A 29 -18.92 -19.95 -1.63
C SER A 29 -18.82 -18.78 -2.60
N LEU A 30 -18.65 -19.06 -3.90
CA LEU A 30 -18.59 -18.03 -4.94
C LEU A 30 -19.78 -17.06 -4.86
N LYS A 31 -21.00 -17.59 -4.71
CA LYS A 31 -22.21 -16.78 -4.61
C LYS A 31 -22.16 -15.79 -3.44
N GLN A 32 -21.69 -16.23 -2.28
CA GLN A 32 -21.55 -15.35 -1.11
C GLN A 32 -20.48 -14.28 -1.33
N VAL A 33 -19.38 -14.62 -1.99
CA VAL A 33 -18.33 -13.64 -2.34
C VAL A 33 -18.87 -12.59 -3.32
N GLU A 34 -19.63 -13.00 -4.32
CA GLU A 34 -20.29 -12.10 -5.27
C GLU A 34 -21.29 -11.17 -4.56
N GLU A 35 -22.11 -11.70 -3.64
CA GLU A 35 -23.04 -10.91 -2.82
C GLU A 35 -22.29 -9.90 -1.94
N LEU A 36 -21.21 -10.33 -1.27
CA LEU A 36 -20.37 -9.45 -0.46
C LEU A 36 -19.71 -8.34 -1.30
N HIS A 37 -19.24 -8.67 -2.50
CA HIS A 37 -18.65 -7.71 -3.43
C HIS A 37 -19.68 -6.67 -3.88
N LEU A 38 -20.90 -7.09 -4.24
CA LEU A 38 -21.98 -6.17 -4.61
C LEU A 38 -22.40 -5.26 -3.44
N ASN A 39 -22.50 -5.82 -2.23
CA ASN A 39 -22.81 -5.05 -1.02
C ASN A 39 -21.70 -4.02 -0.70
N LEU A 40 -20.43 -4.41 -0.89
CA LEU A 40 -19.30 -3.51 -0.73
C LEU A 40 -19.35 -2.36 -1.74
N LEU A 41 -19.52 -2.67 -3.03
CA LEU A 41 -19.63 -1.65 -4.08
C LEU A 41 -20.79 -0.70 -3.82
N SER A 42 -21.97 -1.23 -3.49
CA SER A 42 -23.15 -0.43 -3.17
C SER A 42 -22.91 0.51 -1.98
N SER A 43 -22.21 0.03 -0.95
CA SER A 43 -21.83 0.83 0.22
C SER A 43 -20.82 1.93 -0.11
N LEU A 44 -19.85 1.65 -0.99
CA LEU A 44 -18.85 2.63 -1.45
C LEU A 44 -19.46 3.71 -2.35
N GLU A 45 -20.35 3.33 -3.26
CA GLU A 45 -21.09 4.25 -4.13
C GLU A 45 -22.01 5.18 -3.33
N ALA A 46 -22.77 4.62 -2.39
CA ALA A 46 -23.60 5.38 -1.45
C ALA A 46 -22.75 6.28 -0.52
N SER A 47 -21.45 5.99 -0.40
CA SER A 47 -20.51 6.76 0.41
C SER A 47 -19.90 7.97 -0.29
N ASN A 48 -20.20 8.21 -1.57
CA ASN A 48 -19.46 9.15 -2.43
C ASN A 48 -17.95 8.88 -2.46
N VAL A 49 -17.51 7.67 -2.11
CA VAL A 49 -16.16 7.18 -2.38
C VAL A 49 -16.18 6.63 -3.80
N ARG A 50 -16.43 7.51 -4.78
CA ARG A 50 -16.24 7.14 -6.17
C ARG A 50 -14.74 7.10 -6.44
N VAL A 51 -14.27 5.95 -6.91
CA VAL A 51 -13.10 5.88 -7.79
C VAL A 51 -13.58 6.45 -9.12
N ASP A 52 -13.58 7.78 -9.24
CA ASP A 52 -14.11 8.43 -10.43
C ASP A 52 -13.15 8.19 -11.61
N HIS A 53 -13.62 7.43 -12.61
CA HIS A 53 -12.91 7.21 -13.87
C HIS A 53 -13.24 8.27 -14.93
N ASN A 54 -14.20 9.18 -14.69
CA ASN A 54 -14.55 10.22 -15.63
C ASN A 54 -15.09 11.45 -14.88
N GLY A 55 -14.23 12.46 -14.72
CA GLY A 55 -14.49 13.66 -13.93
C GLY A 55 -15.68 14.50 -14.40
N GLU A 56 -16.88 14.18 -13.90
CA GLU A 56 -18.03 15.07 -13.95
C GLU A 56 -18.61 15.33 -12.55
N HIS A 57 -18.55 16.61 -12.18
CA HIS A 57 -19.07 17.15 -10.94
C HIS A 57 -20.59 17.01 -10.87
N LYS A 58 -21.09 16.15 -9.98
CA LYS A 58 -22.45 16.29 -9.44
C LYS A 58 -22.39 16.40 -7.92
N SER A 59 -22.59 17.62 -7.43
CA SER A 59 -23.11 17.86 -6.09
C SER A 59 -24.51 17.24 -5.99
N ILE A 60 -24.85 16.61 -4.86
CA ILE A 60 -26.19 16.65 -4.22
C ILE A 60 -26.27 15.70 -2.99
N GLN A 61 -26.72 16.31 -1.89
CA GLN A 61 -27.47 15.83 -0.72
C GLN A 61 -26.96 14.66 0.16
N LEU A 62 -26.62 15.05 1.40
CA LEU A 62 -26.53 14.17 2.57
C LEU A 62 -27.90 13.57 2.92
N ALA A 63 -28.06 12.27 2.71
CA ALA A 63 -29.11 11.51 3.38
C ALA A 63 -28.54 10.21 3.99
N ARG A 64 -28.72 10.10 5.32
CA ARG A 64 -28.66 8.89 6.19
C ARG A 64 -27.31 8.21 6.43
N GLY A 65 -26.65 8.61 7.53
CA GLY A 65 -25.39 8.04 8.04
C GLY A 65 -25.48 6.83 8.99
N LYS A 66 -26.63 6.15 9.15
CA LYS A 66 -26.75 5.00 10.10
C LYS A 66 -26.73 3.63 9.41
N GLN A 67 -27.67 3.39 8.49
CA GLN A 67 -27.73 2.17 7.65
C GLN A 67 -26.45 1.92 6.81
N ARG A 68 -25.71 2.99 6.51
CA ARG A 68 -24.48 3.02 5.71
C ARG A 68 -23.28 2.37 6.38
N GLY A 69 -23.08 2.66 7.67
CA GLY A 69 -22.01 2.04 8.46
C GLY A 69 -22.29 0.57 8.72
N ASP A 70 -23.57 0.21 8.81
CA ASP A 70 -24.01 -1.14 9.16
C ASP A 70 -23.74 -2.14 8.02
N GLN A 71 -23.98 -1.78 6.75
CA GLN A 71 -23.70 -2.68 5.62
C GLN A 71 -22.20 -2.93 5.42
N PHE A 72 -21.36 -1.89 5.48
CA PHE A 72 -19.91 -2.07 5.36
C PHE A 72 -19.34 -2.91 6.50
N LYS A 73 -19.79 -2.67 7.74
CA LYS A 73 -19.43 -3.49 8.90
C LYS A 73 -19.90 -4.93 8.75
N SER A 74 -21.10 -5.15 8.20
CA SER A 74 -21.62 -6.50 7.94
C SER A 74 -20.73 -7.25 6.95
N VAL A 75 -20.31 -6.61 5.85
CA VAL A 75 -19.39 -7.21 4.88
C VAL A 75 -18.06 -7.59 5.54
N LEU A 76 -17.47 -6.68 6.31
CA LEU A 76 -16.21 -6.95 6.99
C LEU A 76 -16.34 -8.04 8.07
N ALA A 77 -17.44 -8.07 8.82
CA ALA A 77 -17.70 -9.10 9.82
C ALA A 77 -17.86 -10.49 9.17
N GLU A 78 -18.49 -10.56 7.99
CA GLU A 78 -18.64 -11.80 7.25
C GLU A 78 -17.30 -12.28 6.68
N LEU A 79 -16.48 -11.38 6.12
CA LEU A 79 -15.11 -11.69 5.70
C LEU A 79 -14.24 -12.14 6.87
N TRP A 80 -14.38 -11.50 8.04
CA TRP A 80 -13.67 -11.89 9.24
C TRP A 80 -14.00 -13.32 9.65
N SER A 81 -15.30 -13.62 9.85
CA SER A 81 -15.76 -14.92 10.34
C SER A 81 -15.50 -16.06 9.35
N LYS A 82 -15.59 -15.80 8.04
CA LYS A 82 -15.47 -16.85 7.02
C LYS A 82 -14.08 -17.02 6.45
N VAL A 83 -13.22 -16.00 6.56
CA VAL A 83 -11.89 -16.02 5.94
C VAL A 83 -10.80 -15.74 6.95
N VAL A 84 -10.82 -14.56 7.58
CA VAL A 84 -9.69 -14.11 8.40
C VAL A 84 -9.50 -14.99 9.62
N GLN A 85 -10.56 -15.22 10.41
CA GLN A 85 -10.49 -16.02 11.62
C GLN A 85 -10.05 -17.48 11.35
N PRO A 86 -10.64 -18.23 10.39
CA PRO A 86 -10.17 -19.57 10.07
C PRO A 86 -8.71 -19.63 9.62
N VAL A 87 -8.27 -18.67 8.79
CA VAL A 87 -6.88 -18.63 8.31
C VAL A 87 -5.91 -18.26 9.42
N LEU A 88 -6.29 -17.34 10.32
CA LEU A 88 -5.46 -17.00 11.47
C LEU A 88 -5.27 -18.18 12.41
N SER A 89 -6.34 -18.93 12.73
CA SER A 89 -6.23 -20.11 13.59
C SER A 89 -5.30 -21.17 12.99
N GLU A 90 -5.39 -21.42 11.69
CA GLU A 90 -4.50 -22.36 11.00
C GLU A 90 -3.04 -21.89 11.04
N ILE A 91 -2.79 -20.59 10.82
CA ILE A 91 -1.44 -20.03 10.82
C ILE A 91 -0.87 -19.98 12.24
N GLU A 92 -1.66 -19.70 13.27
CA GLU A 92 -1.24 -19.71 14.68
C GLU A 92 -0.70 -21.09 15.09
N ASP A 93 -1.41 -22.16 14.71
CA ASP A 93 -0.94 -23.53 14.91
C ASP A 93 0.40 -23.80 14.18
N MET A 94 0.59 -23.26 12.98
CA MET A 94 1.84 -23.38 12.21
C MET A 94 3.01 -22.55 12.79
N LEU A 95 2.73 -21.45 13.48
CA LEU A 95 3.74 -20.54 14.03
C LEU A 95 4.24 -20.97 15.40
N HIS A 96 3.43 -21.71 16.16
CA HIS A 96 3.86 -22.30 17.43
C HIS A 96 5.05 -23.25 17.29
N ASP A 97 5.25 -23.84 16.10
CA ASP A 97 6.42 -24.67 15.77
C ASP A 97 7.66 -23.85 15.35
N SER A 98 7.53 -22.55 15.08
CA SER A 98 8.61 -21.67 14.64
C SER A 98 8.82 -20.49 15.62
N ALA A 99 9.21 -20.79 16.85
CA ALA A 99 9.53 -19.77 17.84
C ALA A 99 10.84 -19.03 17.51
N GLU A 100 10.77 -18.02 16.65
CA GLU A 100 11.71 -16.89 16.60
C GLU A 100 10.92 -15.57 16.48
N ASP A 101 11.43 -14.52 17.14
CA ASP A 101 10.80 -13.24 17.55
C ASP A 101 10.23 -12.32 16.44
N HIS A 102 9.65 -12.84 15.37
CA HIS A 102 9.17 -12.05 14.23
C HIS A 102 7.68 -12.28 13.93
N LEU A 103 6.93 -11.19 13.89
CA LEU A 103 5.52 -11.21 13.53
C LEU A 103 5.35 -11.77 12.10
N PRO A 104 4.42 -12.71 11.88
CA PRO A 104 4.10 -13.26 10.57
C PRO A 104 3.63 -12.15 9.62
N HIS A 105 4.13 -12.16 8.40
CA HIS A 105 3.72 -11.22 7.37
C HIS A 105 2.46 -11.76 6.65
N ILE A 106 1.25 -11.39 7.09
CA ILE A 106 -0.03 -11.86 6.51
C ILE A 106 -0.68 -10.74 5.69
N THR A 107 -0.90 -10.99 4.40
CA THR A 107 -1.68 -10.13 3.51
C THR A 107 -3.19 -10.21 3.82
N CYS A 108 -3.77 -9.25 4.54
CA CYS A 108 -5.23 -8.98 4.52
C CYS A 108 -5.68 -7.67 5.23
N SER A 109 -6.88 -7.21 4.90
CA SER A 109 -7.51 -5.92 5.26
C SER A 109 -8.11 -5.83 6.69
N LYS A 110 -8.34 -4.58 7.15
CA LYS A 110 -8.66 -4.13 8.52
C LYS A 110 -10.04 -4.58 9.07
N ASP A 111 -10.13 -4.82 10.38
CA ASP A 111 -11.23 -5.49 11.12
C ASP A 111 -12.27 -4.54 11.79
N PRO A 112 -13.55 -4.97 11.96
CA PRO A 112 -14.59 -4.29 12.76
C PRO A 112 -14.90 -4.89 14.16
N SER A 113 -14.13 -5.82 14.75
CA SER A 113 -14.39 -6.37 16.10
C SER A 113 -13.61 -5.67 17.22
N ASP A 114 -14.20 -5.54 18.43
CA ASP A 114 -13.70 -4.66 19.50
C ASP A 114 -12.53 -5.22 20.36
N ASN A 115 -12.08 -6.48 20.20
CA ASN A 115 -11.12 -7.08 21.15
C ASN A 115 -9.83 -7.71 20.56
N ILE A 116 -9.76 -8.03 19.27
CA ILE A 116 -8.59 -8.68 18.66
C ILE A 116 -8.39 -8.10 17.27
N LYS A 117 -7.29 -7.39 17.00
CA LYS A 117 -7.05 -6.79 15.69
C LYS A 117 -6.07 -7.64 14.90
N LEU A 118 -6.30 -7.82 13.60
CA LEU A 118 -5.32 -8.46 12.70
C LEU A 118 -3.92 -7.85 12.83
N SER A 119 -3.83 -6.53 13.08
CA SER A 119 -2.55 -5.84 13.28
C SER A 119 -1.77 -6.29 14.51
N ASP A 120 -2.42 -6.94 15.47
CA ASP A 120 -1.78 -7.49 16.66
C ASP A 120 -1.05 -8.82 16.34
N PHE A 121 -1.41 -9.47 15.23
CA PHE A 121 -0.88 -10.78 14.81
C PHE A 121 -0.10 -10.71 13.51
N ALA A 122 -0.31 -9.68 12.67
CA ALA A 122 0.29 -9.64 11.35
C ALA A 122 0.49 -8.24 10.78
N VAL A 123 1.54 -8.12 9.97
CA VAL A 123 1.77 -6.98 9.08
C VAL A 123 1.17 -7.30 7.71
N SER A 124 0.28 -6.43 7.24
CA SER A 124 -0.40 -6.59 5.95
C SER A 124 0.27 -5.79 4.86
N SER A 125 0.71 -6.49 3.81
CA SER A 125 1.14 -5.88 2.55
C SER A 125 0.52 -6.64 1.37
N TYR A 126 0.49 -6.02 0.19
CA TYR A 126 0.01 -6.62 -1.03
C TYR A 126 1.13 -6.63 -2.06
N THR A 127 1.17 -7.69 -2.87
CA THR A 127 2.00 -7.77 -4.07
C THR A 127 1.12 -8.17 -5.25
N THR A 128 1.47 -7.70 -6.45
CA THR A 128 0.84 -8.13 -7.69
C THR A 128 1.53 -9.33 -8.32
N MET A 129 2.72 -9.71 -7.83
CA MET A 129 3.53 -10.80 -8.37
C MET A 129 4.13 -11.65 -7.26
N LEU A 130 3.94 -12.97 -7.37
CA LEU A 130 4.53 -13.93 -6.43
C LEU A 130 6.07 -13.92 -6.47
N SER A 131 6.66 -13.71 -7.65
CA SER A 131 8.12 -13.58 -7.80
C SER A 131 8.71 -12.46 -6.96
N ALA A 132 8.00 -11.34 -6.79
CA ALA A 132 8.45 -10.24 -5.94
C ALA A 132 8.55 -10.68 -4.46
N MET A 133 7.63 -11.51 -3.97
CA MET A 133 7.71 -12.07 -2.60
C MET A 133 8.84 -13.08 -2.44
N LEU A 134 9.07 -13.91 -3.45
CA LEU A 134 10.13 -14.93 -3.39
C LEU A 134 11.51 -14.29 -3.42
N ASN A 135 11.67 -13.21 -4.19
CA ASN A 135 12.94 -12.49 -4.31
C ASN A 135 13.19 -11.54 -3.13
N SER A 136 12.15 -11.02 -2.47
CA SER A 136 12.31 -10.13 -1.30
C SER A 136 12.93 -10.80 -0.08
N GLY A 137 12.88 -12.14 0.00
CA GLY A 137 13.48 -12.90 1.11
C GLY A 137 14.99 -13.08 1.03
N HIS A 138 15.65 -12.64 -0.05
CA HIS A 138 17.04 -12.99 -0.31
C HIS A 138 18.11 -11.95 0.08
N GLN A 139 17.74 -10.78 0.60
CA GLN A 139 18.73 -9.73 0.90
C GLN A 139 18.33 -8.85 2.09
N ILE A 140 18.41 -9.38 3.33
CA ILE A 140 18.75 -8.50 4.45
C ILE A 140 20.27 -8.54 4.57
N LYS A 141 20.94 -7.75 3.72
CA LYS A 141 22.41 -7.65 3.69
C LYS A 141 22.96 -6.70 4.75
N GLN A 142 22.09 -6.05 5.52
CA GLN A 142 22.51 -4.94 6.38
C GLN A 142 22.75 -5.39 7.82
N ASP A 143 23.87 -4.94 8.36
CA ASP A 143 24.11 -4.95 9.81
C ASP A 143 23.01 -4.09 10.47
N PRO A 144 22.24 -4.60 11.44
CA PRO A 144 21.20 -3.85 12.14
C PRO A 144 21.68 -2.53 12.79
N ARG A 145 23.01 -2.33 12.88
CA ARG A 145 23.65 -1.13 13.43
C ARG A 145 23.87 -0.03 12.39
N GLU A 146 23.84 -0.33 11.10
CA GLU A 146 23.97 0.67 10.05
C GLU A 146 22.61 1.33 9.77
N LYS A 147 22.60 2.67 9.72
CA LYS A 147 21.38 3.41 9.37
C LYS A 147 21.25 3.42 7.85
N PRO A 148 20.07 3.10 7.29
CA PRO A 148 19.90 3.06 5.85
C PRO A 148 20.06 4.44 5.23
N LYS A 149 20.56 4.48 4.01
CA LYS A 149 20.68 5.74 3.26
C LYS A 149 19.32 6.16 2.71
N VAL A 150 18.88 7.37 3.02
CA VAL A 150 17.54 7.88 2.65
C VAL A 150 17.60 9.06 1.68
N LEU A 151 17.04 8.89 0.50
CA LEU A 151 16.71 9.99 -0.41
C LEU A 151 15.33 10.54 -0.06
N ILE A 152 15.26 11.82 0.28
CA ILE A 152 14.01 12.52 0.57
C ILE A 152 13.77 13.53 -0.54
N VAL A 153 12.62 13.45 -1.19
CA VAL A 153 12.21 14.38 -2.25
C VAL A 153 10.91 15.04 -1.81
N SER A 154 10.93 16.36 -1.66
CA SER A 154 9.74 17.12 -1.25
C SER A 154 9.40 18.30 -2.15
N GLN A 155 8.11 18.45 -2.45
CA GLN A 155 7.56 19.54 -3.26
C GLN A 155 6.46 20.30 -2.49
N PRO A 156 6.84 21.24 -1.61
CA PRO A 156 5.88 22.01 -0.81
C PRO A 156 5.08 23.03 -1.62
N ALA A 157 5.62 23.48 -2.74
CA ALA A 157 4.95 24.37 -3.67
C ALA A 157 5.24 23.91 -5.10
N THR A 158 4.19 23.64 -5.86
CA THR A 158 4.29 23.24 -7.27
C THR A 158 3.44 24.18 -8.09
N LEU A 159 4.01 24.72 -9.18
CA LEU A 159 3.37 25.74 -9.99
C LEU A 159 2.07 25.21 -10.61
N GLY A 160 0.95 25.90 -10.39
CA GLY A 160 -0.36 25.50 -10.89
C GLY A 160 -1.10 24.45 -10.05
N LEU A 161 -0.54 24.02 -8.91
CA LEU A 161 -1.19 23.10 -7.96
C LEU A 161 -1.28 23.73 -6.56
N ASN A 162 -2.15 23.16 -5.72
CA ASN A 162 -2.28 23.62 -4.34
C ASN A 162 -0.98 23.37 -3.55
N PRO A 163 -0.54 24.29 -2.69
CA PRO A 163 0.62 24.07 -1.83
C PRO A 163 0.44 22.87 -0.90
N LEU A 164 1.54 22.17 -0.63
CA LEU A 164 1.66 21.05 0.30
C LEU A 164 2.68 21.37 1.41
N PRO A 165 2.49 22.40 2.25
CA PRO A 165 3.48 22.78 3.27
C PRO A 165 3.75 21.68 4.31
N GLY A 166 2.89 20.65 4.39
CA GLY A 166 3.11 19.47 5.22
C GLY A 166 4.33 18.65 4.79
N THR A 167 4.75 18.71 3.52
CA THR A 167 5.90 17.91 3.02
C THR A 167 7.21 18.32 3.67
N GLU A 168 7.36 19.59 4.06
CA GLU A 168 8.55 20.06 4.80
C GLU A 168 8.61 19.47 6.22
N LYS A 169 7.45 19.40 6.89
CA LYS A 169 7.33 18.78 8.22
C LYS A 169 7.62 17.28 8.15
N GLU A 170 7.10 16.61 7.13
CA GLU A 170 7.36 15.19 6.89
C GLU A 170 8.85 14.92 6.64
N ALA A 171 9.49 15.71 5.77
CA ALA A 171 10.93 15.61 5.52
C ALA A 171 11.77 15.83 6.79
N THR A 172 11.44 16.85 7.58
CA THR A 172 12.13 17.15 8.85
C THR A 172 11.98 16.00 9.85
N ALA A 173 10.77 15.42 9.94
CA ALA A 173 10.52 14.29 10.83
C ALA A 173 11.35 13.06 10.43
N ILE A 174 11.49 12.78 9.13
CA ILE A 174 12.31 11.66 8.64
C ILE A 174 13.78 11.90 8.93
N GLN A 175 14.27 13.11 8.65
CA GLN A 175 15.67 13.47 8.88
C GLN A 175 16.11 13.26 10.34
N ALA A 176 15.19 13.45 11.30
CA ALA A 176 15.46 13.21 12.72
C ALA A 176 15.84 11.76 13.05
N TYR A 177 15.48 10.79 12.21
CA TYR A 177 15.82 9.37 12.38
C TYR A 177 17.02 8.92 11.53
N THR A 178 17.39 9.68 10.50
CA THR A 178 18.52 9.39 9.61
C THR A 178 19.87 9.89 10.17
N SER A 179 20.99 9.43 9.62
CA SER A 179 22.29 10.05 9.84
C SER A 179 22.48 11.25 8.90
N LEU A 180 23.24 12.26 9.33
CA LEU A 180 23.60 13.44 8.53
C LEU A 180 24.32 13.07 7.22
N GLU A 181 25.15 12.03 7.25
CA GLU A 181 25.88 11.52 6.07
C GLU A 181 25.06 10.50 5.26
N GLY A 182 23.94 10.02 5.82
CA GLY A 182 23.10 8.99 5.21
C GLY A 182 21.85 9.53 4.52
N SER A 183 21.58 10.83 4.55
CA SER A 183 20.38 11.38 3.91
C SER A 183 20.67 12.52 2.94
N LEU A 184 19.91 12.57 1.85
CA LEU A 184 19.87 13.70 0.94
C LEU A 184 18.43 14.19 0.81
N HIS A 185 18.23 15.47 1.08
CA HIS A 185 16.94 16.11 0.92
C HIS A 185 16.94 17.03 -0.30
N LEU A 186 16.28 16.59 -1.36
CA LEU A 186 15.99 17.39 -2.54
C LEU A 186 14.64 18.08 -2.32
N MET A 187 14.68 19.39 -2.09
CA MET A 187 13.48 20.20 -1.84
C MET A 187 13.24 21.20 -2.96
N HIS A 188 11.99 21.30 -3.40
CA HIS A 188 11.53 22.30 -4.36
C HIS A 188 12.45 22.41 -5.58
N HIS A 189 13.15 23.54 -5.78
CA HIS A 189 14.02 23.79 -6.94
C HIS A 189 15.18 22.80 -7.09
N ASN A 190 15.56 22.08 -6.03
CA ASN A 190 16.58 21.02 -6.10
C ASN A 190 15.99 19.66 -6.50
N ALA A 191 14.68 19.48 -6.37
CA ALA A 191 13.96 18.26 -6.75
C ALA A 191 13.49 18.35 -8.21
N ILE A 192 14.44 18.42 -9.13
CA ILE A 192 14.21 18.30 -10.58
C ILE A 192 14.30 16.84 -11.04
N VAL A 193 13.63 16.51 -12.14
CA VAL A 193 13.46 15.13 -12.62
C VAL A 193 14.79 14.40 -12.79
N ASP A 194 15.77 15.02 -13.46
CA ASP A 194 17.04 14.37 -13.74
C ASP A 194 17.89 14.16 -12.48
N THR A 195 17.92 15.14 -11.57
CA THR A 195 18.61 14.99 -10.27
C THR A 195 17.99 13.86 -9.46
N VAL A 196 16.66 13.84 -9.34
CA VAL A 196 15.97 12.77 -8.58
C VAL A 196 16.32 11.40 -9.17
N LYS A 197 16.19 11.21 -10.49
CA LYS A 197 16.55 9.95 -11.16
C LYS A 197 18.00 9.52 -10.88
N ASN A 198 18.95 10.46 -10.95
CA ASN A 198 20.37 10.18 -10.74
C ASN A 198 20.70 9.82 -9.29
N GLU A 199 19.95 10.35 -8.33
CA GLU A 199 20.15 10.04 -6.92
C GLU A 199 19.46 8.74 -6.50
N MET A 200 18.32 8.36 -7.10
CA MET A 200 17.53 7.21 -6.65
C MET A 200 18.31 5.90 -6.50
N ASN A 201 19.29 5.61 -7.38
CA ASN A 201 20.09 4.38 -7.28
C ASN A 201 21.22 4.44 -6.22
N LYS A 202 21.44 5.58 -5.57
CA LYS A 202 22.50 5.76 -4.54
C LYS A 202 21.98 5.58 -3.11
N TYR A 203 20.68 5.48 -2.94
CA TYR A 203 20.00 5.42 -1.64
C TYR A 203 19.16 4.15 -1.54
N GLU A 204 19.06 3.62 -0.33
CA GLU A 204 18.34 2.38 -0.03
C GLU A 204 16.84 2.64 0.21
N ILE A 205 16.54 3.79 0.81
CA ILE A 205 15.17 4.23 1.04
C ILE A 205 14.91 5.48 0.23
N ILE A 206 13.82 5.48 -0.53
CA ILE A 206 13.38 6.62 -1.33
C ILE A 206 12.05 7.10 -0.77
N HIS A 207 11.98 8.37 -0.36
CA HIS A 207 10.78 8.99 0.18
C HIS A 207 10.33 10.14 -0.71
N LEU A 208 9.17 9.98 -1.36
CA LEU A 208 8.60 10.95 -2.28
C LEU A 208 7.37 11.63 -1.66
N THR A 209 7.46 12.94 -1.42
CA THR A 209 6.39 13.80 -0.88
C THR A 209 6.02 14.91 -1.86
N CYS A 210 5.06 14.63 -2.73
CA CYS A 210 4.71 15.53 -3.83
C CYS A 210 3.29 15.26 -4.36
N HIS A 211 2.87 16.01 -5.38
CA HIS A 211 1.63 15.71 -6.10
C HIS A 211 1.82 14.48 -7.01
N GLY A 212 0.96 13.49 -6.84
CA GLY A 212 0.86 12.34 -7.73
C GLY A 212 -0.26 12.52 -8.75
N ILE A 213 0.04 12.25 -10.01
CA ILE A 213 -0.89 12.24 -11.13
C ILE A 213 -1.19 10.79 -11.45
N GLN A 214 -2.48 10.44 -11.48
CA GLN A 214 -2.93 9.13 -11.96
C GLN A 214 -3.60 9.30 -13.31
N ASP A 215 -3.06 8.64 -14.33
CA ASP A 215 -3.70 8.53 -15.64
C ASP A 215 -4.43 7.20 -15.72
N THR A 216 -5.76 7.25 -15.71
CA THR A 216 -6.61 6.05 -15.75
C THR A 216 -6.67 5.41 -17.13
N LYS A 217 -6.37 6.16 -18.20
CA LYS A 217 -6.38 5.67 -19.57
C LYS A 217 -5.05 5.00 -19.92
N ASN A 218 -3.96 5.63 -19.50
CA ASN A 218 -2.60 5.14 -19.69
C ASN A 218 -1.89 5.06 -18.33
N PRO A 219 -2.05 3.98 -17.55
CA PRO A 219 -1.49 3.89 -16.20
C PRO A 219 0.02 4.17 -16.11
N LEU A 220 0.78 3.83 -17.15
CA LEU A 220 2.22 4.07 -17.24
C LEU A 220 2.60 5.56 -17.46
N ASP A 221 1.65 6.40 -17.84
CA ASP A 221 1.79 7.86 -17.90
C ASP A 221 1.43 8.57 -16.58
N SER A 222 1.00 7.81 -15.56
CA SER A 222 0.94 8.30 -14.18
C SER A 222 2.32 8.80 -13.74
N ALA A 223 2.36 9.83 -12.87
CA ALA A 223 3.61 10.53 -12.59
C ALA A 223 3.65 11.20 -11.23
N PHE A 224 4.85 11.48 -10.74
CA PHE A 224 5.11 12.39 -9.63
C PHE A 224 5.46 13.77 -10.18
N THR A 225 4.84 14.82 -9.64
CA THR A 225 5.13 16.20 -10.07
C THR A 225 6.32 16.72 -9.28
N LEU A 226 7.38 17.02 -10.02
CA LEU A 226 8.63 17.60 -9.54
C LEU A 226 8.72 19.07 -9.98
N TYR A 227 9.84 19.73 -9.70
CA TYR A 227 9.95 21.18 -9.89
C TYR A 227 9.85 21.60 -11.35
N ASP A 228 10.55 20.88 -12.22
CA ASP A 228 10.70 21.18 -13.65
C ASP A 228 9.82 20.29 -14.55
N GLY A 229 9.12 19.32 -13.98
CA GLY A 229 8.35 18.39 -14.79
C GLY A 229 7.72 17.22 -14.04
N ARG A 230 7.49 16.15 -14.78
CA ARG A 230 6.80 14.95 -14.30
C ARG A 230 7.75 13.76 -14.35
N LEU A 231 7.98 13.12 -13.20
CA LEU A 231 8.64 11.82 -13.12
C LEU A 231 7.61 10.73 -13.38
N LYS A 232 7.51 10.29 -14.64
CA LYS A 232 6.52 9.31 -15.07
C LYS A 232 6.88 7.89 -14.62
N LEU A 233 5.87 7.07 -14.38
CA LEU A 233 6.03 5.68 -13.98
C LEU A 233 6.80 4.87 -15.03
N HIS A 234 6.53 5.08 -16.32
CA HIS A 234 7.29 4.40 -17.37
C HIS A 234 8.79 4.75 -17.39
N ASP A 235 9.17 5.93 -16.90
CA ASP A 235 10.58 6.31 -16.79
C ASP A 235 11.22 5.70 -15.56
N LEU A 236 10.47 5.66 -14.45
CA LEU A 236 10.89 4.96 -13.23
C LEU A 236 11.15 3.47 -13.48
N MET A 237 10.29 2.81 -14.24
CA MET A 237 10.44 1.39 -14.59
C MET A 237 11.67 1.09 -15.44
N LYS A 238 12.30 2.10 -16.06
CA LYS A 238 13.55 1.95 -16.83
C LYS A 238 14.80 2.13 -15.96
N LEU A 239 14.66 2.59 -14.72
CA LEU A 239 15.78 2.75 -13.81
C LEU A 239 16.16 1.38 -13.24
N SER A 240 17.47 1.09 -13.24
CA SER A 240 18.02 0.02 -12.40
C SER A 240 18.22 0.59 -11.01
N LEU A 241 17.39 0.15 -10.05
CA LEU A 241 17.42 0.60 -8.65
C LEU A 241 18.01 -0.49 -7.75
N GLU A 242 19.20 -0.99 -8.11
CA GLU A 242 19.84 -2.17 -7.49
C GLU A 242 20.15 -2.00 -6.00
N ASN A 243 20.31 -0.75 -5.54
CA ASN A 243 20.56 -0.45 -4.14
C ASN A 243 19.29 -0.07 -3.37
N ALA A 244 18.18 0.21 -4.05
CA ALA A 244 16.97 0.69 -3.40
C ALA A 244 16.14 -0.49 -2.89
N GLU A 245 15.92 -0.54 -1.59
CA GLU A 245 15.16 -1.61 -0.92
C GLU A 245 13.69 -1.20 -0.71
N LEU A 246 13.45 0.11 -0.49
CA LEU A 246 12.14 0.62 -0.13
C LEU A 246 11.83 1.97 -0.77
N ALA A 247 10.63 2.10 -1.33
CA ALA A 247 10.06 3.37 -1.70
C ALA A 247 8.81 3.69 -0.86
N PHE A 248 8.79 4.86 -0.24
CA PHE A 248 7.64 5.41 0.46
C PHE A 248 7.07 6.59 -0.33
N LEU A 249 5.79 6.46 -0.71
CA LEU A 249 5.10 7.45 -1.55
C LEU A 249 4.03 8.14 -0.72
N SER A 250 4.34 9.35 -0.25
CA SER A 250 3.39 10.27 0.39
C SER A 250 2.89 11.25 -0.66
N ALA A 251 2.12 10.74 -1.61
CA ALA A 251 1.66 11.52 -2.76
C ALA A 251 0.18 11.89 -2.67
N MET A 252 -0.12 13.17 -2.88
CA MET A 252 -1.51 13.62 -3.02
C MET A 252 -1.98 13.36 -4.46
N ARG A 253 -3.06 12.59 -4.62
CA ARG A 253 -3.62 12.31 -5.94
C ARG A 253 -4.30 13.54 -6.52
N THR A 254 -3.87 14.00 -7.69
CA THR A 254 -4.51 15.08 -8.45
C THR A 254 -5.70 14.56 -9.28
N SER A 255 -6.53 13.69 -8.71
CA SER A 255 -7.89 13.40 -9.19
C SER A 255 -8.84 13.86 -8.09
N LEU A 256 -9.28 15.11 -8.19
CA LEU A 256 -10.27 15.83 -7.36
C LEU A 256 -10.75 15.08 -6.08
N LYS A 257 -10.26 15.59 -4.93
CA LYS A 257 -10.87 15.47 -3.58
C LYS A 257 -10.66 14.18 -2.75
N ASN A 258 -9.46 13.60 -2.70
CA ASN A 258 -9.09 12.74 -1.56
C ASN A 258 -7.64 13.00 -1.10
N PRO A 259 -7.37 13.13 0.22
CA PRO A 259 -6.02 13.28 0.76
C PRO A 259 -5.18 12.00 0.58
N CYS A 260 -3.87 12.19 0.69
CA CYS A 260 -2.78 11.26 0.38
C CYS A 260 -3.10 9.78 0.59
N ILE A 261 -2.87 8.97 -0.46
CA ILE A 261 -2.69 7.54 -0.29
C ILE A 261 -1.23 7.34 0.09
N LEU A 262 -1.00 6.87 1.31
CA LEU A 262 0.31 6.35 1.72
C LEU A 262 0.50 5.01 1.01
N GLN A 263 1.40 4.97 0.02
CA GLN A 263 1.72 3.74 -0.67
C GLN A 263 3.16 3.35 -0.34
N LEU A 264 3.31 2.24 0.38
CA LEU A 264 4.58 1.57 0.58
C LEU A 264 4.82 0.66 -0.63
N VAL A 265 5.97 0.78 -1.28
CA VAL A 265 6.38 -0.08 -2.39
C VAL A 265 7.74 -0.67 -2.04
N CYS A 266 7.79 -1.99 -1.83
CA CYS A 266 9.07 -2.70 -1.78
C CYS A 266 9.64 -2.75 -3.21
N LEU A 267 10.90 -2.37 -3.36
CA LEU A 267 11.60 -2.42 -4.63
C LEU A 267 12.32 -3.78 -4.77
N PRO A 268 12.44 -4.31 -5.99
CA PRO A 268 12.99 -5.65 -6.26
C PRO A 268 14.51 -5.75 -6.02
#